data_AF-A0A428UNV8-F1
#
_entry.id   AF-A0A428UNV8-F1
#
_cell.length_a   1.000
_cell.length_b   1.000
_cell.length_c   1.000
_cell.angle_alpha   90.00
_cell.angle_beta   90.00
_cell.angle_gamma   90.00
#
_symmetry.space_group_name_H-M   'P 1'
#
loop_
_entity.id
_entity.type
_entity.pdbx_description
1 polymer ?
#
loop_
_entity_poly.entity_id
_entity_poly.type
_entity_poly.pdbx_seq_one_letter_code
_entity_poly.pdbx_strand_id
1 'polypeptide(L)'
;MSSRASAPTIPSLKQSFLINQTTLLAQPLAPSRTWQAANDASSEAIPERVLQEALLNLNHTIQQHCRRVYAPQATRNIAEQIDDIYTKDAARKVGGIVDVEGGIGRELDLTGDKAIESLPPTWPSEKGINDHPTEAKRYTEAVTRLSELNSQRKQLKEQVARLNRLKSVVEPLQMSDNGAGIQENLLTRNGPVEKELERMRFLLARVGGRVHALPDEASNGDAKEVKLGEVGVKGRKRRVEQFLADDKVFPS
;
A
#
# COMPACT_ATOMS: atom_id res chain seq x y z
N MET A 1 0.93 -28.51 20.80
CA MET A 1 1.18 -27.16 20.23
C MET A 1 0.62 -27.15 18.82
N SER A 2 -0.62 -26.67 18.64
CA SER A 2 -1.21 -26.56 17.30
C SER A 2 -0.69 -25.31 16.62
N SER A 3 0.14 -25.46 15.58
CA SER A 3 0.52 -24.35 14.73
C SER A 3 -0.74 -23.74 14.12
N ARG A 4 -1.05 -22.48 14.43
CA ARG A 4 -2.05 -21.70 13.67
C ARG A 4 -1.60 -21.71 12.21
N ALA A 5 -2.29 -22.47 11.37
CA ALA A 5 -2.08 -22.40 9.93
C ALA A 5 -2.38 -20.97 9.48
N SER A 6 -1.41 -20.32 8.85
CA SER A 6 -1.61 -19.03 8.18
C SER A 6 -2.79 -19.15 7.19
N ALA A 7 -3.54 -18.06 6.99
CA ALA A 7 -4.61 -18.05 6.01
C ALA A 7 -4.05 -18.50 4.64
N PRO A 8 -4.75 -19.39 3.92
CA PRO A 8 -4.25 -19.91 2.65
C PRO A 8 -4.13 -18.77 1.64
N THR A 9 -2.94 -18.60 1.07
CA THR A 9 -2.71 -17.64 -0.01
C THR A 9 -3.32 -18.14 -1.32
N ILE A 10 -3.68 -17.24 -2.23
CA ILE A 10 -4.21 -17.60 -3.57
C ILE A 10 -3.32 -18.62 -4.31
N PRO A 11 -1.98 -18.46 -4.38
CA PRO A 11 -1.12 -19.48 -4.98
C PRO A 11 -1.15 -20.81 -4.23
N SER A 12 -1.33 -20.83 -2.90
CA SER A 12 -1.48 -22.08 -2.14
C SER A 12 -2.78 -22.82 -2.44
N LEU A 13 -3.87 -22.10 -2.73
CA LEU A 13 -5.14 -22.68 -3.17
C LEU A 13 -5.04 -23.24 -4.60
N LYS A 14 -4.36 -22.53 -5.49
CA LYS A 14 -4.07 -23.00 -6.85
C LYS A 14 -3.19 -24.26 -6.81
N GLN A 15 -2.17 -24.26 -5.96
CA GLN A 15 -1.31 -25.41 -5.75
C GLN A 15 -2.09 -26.62 -5.21
N SER A 16 -2.94 -26.44 -4.19
CA SER A 16 -3.74 -27.54 -3.63
C SER A 16 -4.74 -28.09 -4.64
N PHE A 17 -5.36 -27.23 -5.46
CA PHE A 17 -6.20 -27.65 -6.57
C PHE A 17 -5.44 -28.54 -7.55
N LEU A 18 -4.26 -28.11 -8.01
CA LEU A 18 -3.44 -28.90 -8.95
C LEU A 18 -3.02 -30.24 -8.34
N ILE A 19 -2.65 -30.27 -7.06
CA ILE A 19 -2.33 -31.52 -6.34
C ILE A 19 -3.54 -32.45 -6.32
N ASN A 20 -4.74 -31.92 -6.02
CA ASN A 20 -5.95 -32.73 -6.00
C ASN A 20 -6.28 -33.30 -7.38
N GLN A 21 -6.21 -32.48 -8.43
CA GLN A 21 -6.48 -32.95 -9.80
C GLN A 21 -5.46 -33.99 -10.27
N THR A 22 -4.17 -33.77 -10.00
CA THR A 22 -3.13 -34.75 -10.33
C THR A 22 -3.30 -36.05 -9.56
N THR A 23 -3.77 -36.00 -8.31
CA THR A 23 -4.06 -37.21 -7.51
C THR A 23 -5.24 -37.99 -8.07
N LEU A 24 -6.30 -37.31 -8.53
CA LEU A 24 -7.43 -37.95 -9.21
C LEU A 24 -7.01 -38.61 -10.52
N LEU A 25 -6.18 -37.94 -11.32
CA LEU A 25 -5.69 -38.48 -12.59
C LEU A 25 -4.65 -39.60 -12.41
N ALA A 26 -3.94 -39.62 -11.29
CA ALA A 26 -2.97 -40.66 -10.95
C ALA A 26 -3.61 -41.90 -10.28
N GLN A 27 -4.94 -41.95 -10.18
CA GLN A 27 -5.63 -43.08 -9.59
C GLN A 27 -5.36 -44.36 -10.40
N PRO A 28 -5.03 -45.49 -9.76
CA PRO A 28 -4.73 -46.72 -10.48
C PRO A 28 -5.95 -47.17 -11.29
N LEU A 29 -5.69 -47.53 -12.53
CA LEU A 29 -6.69 -48.05 -13.44
C LEU A 29 -7.06 -49.47 -13.00
N ALA A 30 -8.37 -49.70 -12.92
CA ALA A 30 -8.95 -51.02 -12.74
C ALA A 30 -9.92 -51.30 -13.89
N PRO A 31 -9.95 -52.55 -14.40
CA PRO A 31 -10.90 -52.93 -15.43
C PRO A 31 -12.32 -52.77 -14.91
N SER A 32 -13.21 -52.19 -15.73
CA SER A 32 -14.62 -52.05 -15.36
C SER A 32 -15.31 -53.41 -15.32
N ARG A 33 -16.34 -53.54 -14.48
CA ARG A 33 -17.13 -54.79 -14.40
C ARG A 33 -17.76 -55.19 -15.73
N THR A 34 -18.13 -54.20 -16.55
CA THR A 34 -18.69 -54.43 -17.88
C THR A 34 -17.65 -54.99 -18.85
N TRP A 35 -16.40 -54.49 -18.76
CA TRP A 35 -15.30 -55.01 -19.57
C TRP A 35 -14.92 -56.43 -19.13
N GLN A 36 -14.89 -56.71 -17.82
CA GLN A 36 -14.61 -58.06 -17.30
C GLN A 36 -15.62 -59.08 -17.81
N ALA A 37 -16.92 -58.77 -17.70
CA ALA A 37 -17.98 -59.65 -18.21
C ALA A 37 -17.88 -59.89 -19.73
N ALA A 38 -17.43 -58.90 -20.50
CA ALA A 38 -17.22 -59.05 -21.94
C ALA A 38 -15.97 -59.89 -22.27
N ASN A 39 -14.89 -59.76 -21.48
CA ASN A 39 -13.69 -60.58 -21.62
C ASN A 39 -13.96 -62.05 -21.29
N ASP A 40 -14.74 -62.31 -20.24
CA ASP A 40 -15.10 -63.68 -19.82
C ASP A 40 -16.06 -64.37 -20.81
N ALA A 41 -16.87 -63.59 -21.53
CA ALA A 41 -17.77 -64.09 -22.58
C ALA A 41 -17.10 -64.26 -23.94
N SER A 42 -15.86 -63.80 -24.12
CA SER A 42 -15.10 -63.89 -25.37
C SER A 42 -14.57 -65.30 -25.59
N SER A 43 -14.54 -65.76 -26.85
CA SER A 43 -13.88 -67.01 -27.24
C SER A 43 -12.35 -66.95 -27.10
N GLU A 44 -11.77 -65.74 -27.12
CA GLU A 44 -10.35 -65.45 -26.87
C GLU A 44 -10.22 -64.58 -25.61
N ALA A 45 -10.55 -65.13 -24.45
CA ALA A 45 -10.43 -64.41 -23.19
C ALA A 45 -8.95 -64.15 -22.83
N ILE A 46 -8.64 -62.91 -22.44
CA ILE A 46 -7.30 -62.57 -21.97
C ILE A 46 -7.10 -63.21 -20.59
N PRO A 47 -6.03 -64.00 -20.37
CA PRO A 47 -5.75 -64.59 -19.07
C PRO A 47 -5.57 -63.53 -17.99
N GLU A 48 -6.19 -63.74 -16.82
CA GLU A 48 -6.18 -62.78 -15.70
C GLU A 48 -4.74 -62.40 -15.29
N ARG A 49 -3.81 -63.37 -15.33
CA ARG A 49 -2.40 -63.12 -15.00
C ARG A 49 -1.74 -62.10 -15.91
N VAL A 50 -1.97 -62.19 -17.23
CA VAL A 50 -1.39 -61.26 -18.22
C VAL A 50 -2.02 -59.88 -18.06
N LEU A 51 -3.33 -59.85 -17.80
CA LEU A 51 -4.05 -58.61 -17.51
C LEU A 51 -3.51 -57.92 -16.25
N GLN A 52 -3.35 -58.66 -15.16
CA GLN A 52 -2.82 -58.13 -13.90
C GLN A 52 -1.39 -57.58 -14.08
N GLU A 53 -0.51 -58.30 -14.79
CA GLU A 53 0.85 -57.85 -15.07
C GLU A 53 0.89 -56.58 -15.93
N ALA A 54 0.08 -56.52 -16.99
CA ALA A 54 -0.05 -55.34 -17.83
C ALA A 54 -0.59 -54.13 -17.05
N LEU A 55 -1.61 -54.33 -16.19
CA LEU A 55 -2.17 -53.28 -15.34
C LEU A 55 -1.16 -52.79 -14.31
N LEU A 56 -0.38 -53.68 -13.69
CA LEU A 56 0.67 -53.30 -12.75
C LEU A 56 1.74 -52.44 -13.46
N ASN A 57 2.20 -52.85 -14.63
CA ASN A 57 3.19 -52.10 -15.40
C ASN A 57 2.66 -50.73 -15.85
N LEU A 58 1.41 -50.67 -16.30
CA LEU A 58 0.75 -49.42 -16.69
C LEU A 58 0.61 -48.47 -15.50
N ASN A 59 0.07 -48.95 -14.38
CA ASN A 59 -0.10 -48.18 -13.16
C ASN A 59 1.25 -47.69 -12.62
N HIS A 60 2.30 -48.52 -12.70
CA HIS A 60 3.66 -48.13 -12.33
C HIS A 60 4.18 -47.00 -13.24
N THR A 61 3.97 -47.11 -14.54
CA THR A 61 4.38 -46.08 -15.52
C THR A 61 3.65 -44.76 -15.28
N ILE A 62 2.35 -44.80 -14.99
CA ILE A 62 1.55 -43.61 -14.63
C ILE A 62 2.11 -42.96 -13.36
N GLN A 63 2.39 -43.74 -12.32
CA GLN A 63 2.97 -43.19 -11.09
C GLN A 63 4.36 -42.58 -11.29
N GLN A 64 5.22 -43.22 -12.09
CA GLN A 64 6.53 -42.67 -12.44
C GLN A 64 6.39 -41.35 -13.21
N HIS A 65 5.49 -41.29 -14.20
CA HIS A 65 5.21 -40.08 -14.95
C HIS A 65 4.70 -38.95 -14.04
N CYS A 66 3.70 -39.24 -13.19
CA CYS A 66 3.14 -38.25 -12.28
C CYS A 66 4.18 -37.71 -11.30
N ARG A 67 5.08 -38.56 -10.77
CA ARG A 67 6.18 -38.13 -9.90
C ARG A 67 7.21 -37.26 -10.62
N ARG A 68 7.52 -37.56 -11.89
CA ARG A 68 8.52 -36.82 -12.67
C ARG A 68 8.00 -35.49 -13.19
N VAL A 69 6.76 -35.45 -13.66
CA VAL A 69 6.16 -34.26 -14.29
C VAL A 69 5.53 -33.33 -13.27
N TYR A 70 4.86 -33.86 -12.25
CA TYR A 70 4.18 -33.08 -11.20
C TYR A 70 4.98 -33.06 -9.90
N ALA A 71 6.27 -32.76 -9.99
CA ALA A 71 7.10 -32.55 -8.81
C ALA A 71 6.53 -31.38 -7.96
N PRO A 72 6.58 -31.44 -6.62
CA PRO A 72 5.96 -30.41 -5.77
C PRO A 72 6.42 -28.98 -6.08
N GLN A 73 7.68 -28.81 -6.45
CA GLN A 73 8.25 -27.52 -6.84
C GLN A 73 7.73 -27.04 -8.20
N ALA A 74 7.56 -27.95 -9.16
CA ALA A 74 7.00 -27.61 -10.47
C ALA A 74 5.53 -27.18 -10.34
N THR A 75 4.74 -27.89 -9.54
CA THR A 75 3.34 -27.54 -9.27
C THR A 75 3.22 -26.17 -8.59
N ARG A 76 4.14 -25.82 -7.69
CA ARG A 76 4.20 -24.48 -7.09
C ARG A 76 4.51 -23.40 -8.12
N ASN A 77 5.55 -23.59 -8.94
CA ASN A 77 5.93 -22.64 -9.99
C ASN A 77 4.79 -22.42 -10.99
N ILE A 78 4.06 -23.47 -11.36
CA ILE A 78 2.90 -23.37 -12.25
C ILE A 78 1.78 -22.60 -11.56
N ALA A 79 1.51 -22.85 -10.28
CA ALA A 79 0.52 -22.10 -9.52
C ALA A 79 0.84 -20.59 -9.46
N GLU A 80 2.12 -20.24 -9.26
CA GLU A 80 2.61 -18.86 -9.28
C GLU A 80 2.51 -18.25 -10.70
N GLN A 81 2.88 -18.98 -11.76
CA GLN A 81 2.72 -18.49 -13.14
C GLN A 81 1.25 -18.25 -13.52
N ILE A 82 0.35 -19.13 -13.10
CA ILE A 82 -1.09 -18.91 -13.27
C ILE A 82 -1.49 -17.63 -12.54
N ASP A 83 -1.05 -17.44 -11.30
CA ASP A 83 -1.30 -16.20 -10.55
C ASP A 83 -0.80 -14.95 -11.28
N ASP A 84 0.43 -14.98 -11.80
CA ASP A 84 1.01 -13.90 -12.58
C ASP A 84 0.22 -13.61 -13.86
N ILE A 85 -0.27 -14.63 -14.56
CA ILE A 85 -1.05 -14.45 -15.79
C ILE A 85 -2.41 -13.81 -15.46
N TYR A 86 -3.10 -14.31 -14.43
CA TYR A 86 -4.39 -13.75 -14.01
C TYR A 86 -4.25 -12.32 -13.52
N THR A 87 -3.22 -12.02 -12.71
CA THR A 87 -2.96 -10.65 -12.25
C THR A 87 -2.58 -9.72 -13.40
N LYS A 88 -1.78 -10.17 -14.37
CA LYS A 88 -1.47 -9.39 -15.60
C LYS A 88 -2.69 -9.20 -16.49
N ASP A 89 -3.54 -10.20 -16.64
CA ASP A 89 -4.78 -10.11 -17.41
C ASP A 89 -5.79 -9.18 -16.72
N ALA A 90 -5.90 -9.24 -15.39
CA ALA A 90 -6.66 -8.30 -14.59
C ALA A 90 -6.13 -6.87 -14.78
N ALA A 91 -4.81 -6.67 -14.69
CA ALA A 91 -4.19 -5.36 -14.91
C ALA A 91 -4.39 -4.86 -16.35
N ARG A 92 -4.34 -5.75 -17.36
CA ARG A 92 -4.63 -5.41 -18.76
C ARG A 92 -6.09 -5.03 -18.96
N LYS A 93 -7.02 -5.76 -18.35
CA LYS A 93 -8.45 -5.44 -18.38
C LYS A 93 -8.74 -4.13 -17.68
N VAL A 94 -8.09 -3.85 -16.55
CA VAL A 94 -8.19 -2.58 -15.81
C VAL A 94 -7.55 -1.41 -16.57
N GLY A 95 -6.43 -1.64 -17.25
CA GLY A 95 -5.78 -0.64 -18.12
C GLY A 95 -6.46 -0.46 -19.49
N GLY A 96 -7.30 -1.42 -19.90
CA GLY A 96 -8.08 -1.43 -21.13
C GLY A 96 -9.52 -0.89 -20.97
N ILE A 97 -9.89 -0.36 -19.80
CA ILE A 97 -11.20 0.29 -19.52
C ILE A 97 -11.29 1.65 -20.21
N VAL A 98 -10.95 1.71 -21.50
CA VAL A 98 -11.34 2.82 -22.36
C VAL A 98 -12.19 2.33 -23.54
N ASP A 99 -12.16 1.05 -23.94
CA ASP A 99 -12.69 0.71 -25.27
C ASP A 99 -13.49 -0.60 -25.44
N VAL A 100 -13.92 -1.30 -24.38
CA VAL A 100 -14.87 -2.42 -24.57
C VAL A 100 -15.98 -2.39 -23.53
N GLU A 101 -17.10 -1.77 -23.92
CA GLU A 101 -18.47 -2.09 -23.49
C GLU A 101 -18.68 -2.24 -21.97
N GLY A 102 -18.37 -1.19 -21.21
CA GLY A 102 -19.01 -0.88 -19.92
C GLY A 102 -18.94 -1.93 -18.80
N GLY A 103 -18.09 -2.96 -18.93
CA GLY A 103 -18.00 -4.06 -17.98
C GLY A 103 -17.03 -3.77 -16.84
N ILE A 104 -17.52 -3.74 -15.60
CA ILE A 104 -16.68 -3.79 -14.41
C ILE A 104 -16.07 -5.21 -14.33
N GLY A 105 -14.74 -5.31 -14.38
CA GLY A 105 -14.07 -6.60 -14.23
C GLY A 105 -14.47 -7.27 -12.91
N ARG A 106 -14.85 -8.56 -12.95
CA ARG A 106 -15.27 -9.34 -11.76
C ARG A 106 -14.23 -9.35 -10.63
N GLU A 107 -12.98 -9.04 -10.95
CA GLU A 107 -11.84 -9.01 -10.03
C GLU A 107 -11.49 -7.59 -9.54
N LEU A 108 -12.30 -6.57 -9.87
CA LEU A 108 -12.09 -5.23 -9.38
C LEU A 108 -12.27 -5.19 -7.86
N ASP A 109 -11.19 -4.87 -7.14
CA ASP A 109 -11.23 -4.68 -5.70
C ASP A 109 -12.00 -3.42 -5.34
N LEU A 110 -13.25 -3.61 -4.89
CA LEU A 110 -14.16 -2.55 -4.47
C LEU A 110 -13.80 -1.94 -3.10
N THR A 111 -12.71 -2.35 -2.47
CA THR A 111 -12.22 -1.71 -1.24
C THR A 111 -11.37 -0.47 -1.51
N GLY A 112 -10.78 -0.35 -2.71
CA GLY A 112 -9.87 0.73 -3.07
C GLY A 112 -10.58 2.03 -3.46
N ASP A 113 -10.15 3.15 -2.89
CA ASP A 113 -10.77 4.48 -3.09
C ASP A 113 -10.84 4.86 -4.59
N LYS A 114 -9.78 4.55 -5.38
CA LYS A 114 -9.71 4.80 -6.84
C LYS A 114 -10.65 3.91 -7.65
N ALA A 115 -10.82 2.66 -7.24
CA ALA A 115 -11.70 1.71 -7.93
C ALA A 115 -13.16 2.15 -7.78
N ILE A 116 -13.56 2.58 -6.57
CA ILE A 116 -14.90 3.11 -6.30
C ILE A 116 -15.17 4.37 -7.13
N GLU A 117 -14.18 5.26 -7.27
CA GLU A 117 -14.31 6.48 -8.10
C GLU A 117 -14.44 6.20 -9.60
N SER A 118 -13.87 5.10 -10.09
CA SER A 118 -13.97 4.70 -11.50
C SER A 118 -15.31 4.08 -11.88
N LEU A 119 -16.18 3.81 -10.90
CA LEU A 119 -17.47 3.15 -11.15
C LEU A 119 -18.44 4.10 -11.86
N PRO A 120 -19.13 3.63 -12.92
CA PRO A 120 -20.19 4.39 -13.56
C PRO A 120 -21.34 4.68 -12.57
N PRO A 121 -21.86 5.92 -12.51
CA PRO A 121 -22.96 6.27 -11.59
C PRO A 121 -24.28 5.59 -11.97
N THR A 122 -24.44 5.22 -13.24
CA THR A 122 -25.62 4.53 -13.79
C THR A 122 -25.21 3.24 -14.49
N TRP A 123 -26.18 2.34 -14.68
CA TRP A 123 -25.94 1.10 -15.40
C TRP A 123 -25.40 1.39 -16.82
N PRO A 124 -24.25 0.86 -17.25
CA PRO A 124 -23.56 1.32 -18.47
C PRO A 124 -24.26 1.02 -19.80
N SER A 125 -25.16 0.04 -19.84
CA SER A 125 -25.85 -0.38 -21.07
C SER A 125 -27.35 -0.06 -21.03
N GLU A 126 -27.83 0.76 -21.96
CA GLU A 126 -29.26 1.08 -22.11
C GLU A 126 -30.10 -0.15 -22.45
N LYS A 127 -29.54 -1.11 -23.20
CA LYS A 127 -30.19 -2.40 -23.46
C LYS A 127 -30.38 -3.19 -22.16
N GLY A 128 -29.35 -3.22 -21.31
CA GLY A 128 -29.42 -3.87 -19.99
C GLY A 128 -30.40 -3.20 -19.02
N ILE A 129 -30.63 -1.88 -19.14
CA ILE A 129 -31.66 -1.17 -18.36
C ILE A 129 -33.07 -1.65 -18.77
N ASN A 130 -33.30 -1.86 -20.07
CA ASN A 130 -34.59 -2.33 -20.58
C ASN A 130 -34.84 -3.81 -20.26
N ASP A 131 -33.81 -4.65 -20.34
CA ASP A 131 -33.91 -6.08 -20.04
C ASP A 131 -34.08 -6.34 -18.53
N HIS A 132 -33.39 -5.56 -17.69
CA HIS A 132 -33.37 -5.73 -16.23
C HIS A 132 -33.51 -4.40 -15.46
N PRO A 133 -34.70 -3.78 -15.44
CA PRO A 133 -34.90 -2.45 -14.83
C PRO A 133 -34.79 -2.45 -13.30
N THR A 134 -35.08 -3.56 -12.62
CA THR A 134 -34.97 -3.69 -11.16
C THR A 134 -33.52 -3.80 -10.70
N GLU A 135 -32.68 -4.48 -11.49
CA GLU A 135 -31.24 -4.63 -11.22
C GLU A 135 -30.49 -3.33 -11.47
N ALA A 136 -30.85 -2.60 -12.53
CA ALA A 136 -30.32 -1.27 -12.79
C ALA A 136 -30.57 -0.31 -11.60
N LYS A 137 -31.78 -0.31 -11.02
CA LYS A 137 -32.07 0.48 -9.81
C LYS A 137 -31.22 0.06 -8.62
N ARG A 138 -31.14 -1.25 -8.35
CA ARG A 138 -30.30 -1.78 -7.24
C ARG A 138 -28.83 -1.41 -7.41
N TYR A 139 -28.31 -1.44 -8.63
CA TYR A 139 -26.96 -1.00 -8.93
C TYR A 139 -26.77 0.48 -8.56
N THR A 140 -27.68 1.37 -9.01
CA THR A 140 -27.57 2.80 -8.68
C THR A 140 -27.62 3.05 -7.17
N GLU A 141 -28.51 2.37 -6.44
CA GLU A 141 -28.56 2.45 -4.97
C GLU A 141 -27.29 1.92 -4.30
N ALA A 142 -26.69 0.87 -4.83
CA ALA A 142 -25.45 0.31 -4.29
C ALA A 142 -24.26 1.26 -4.53
N VAL A 143 -24.15 1.83 -5.74
CA VAL A 143 -23.09 2.77 -6.09
C VAL A 143 -23.19 4.05 -5.27
N THR A 144 -24.40 4.58 -5.07
CA THR A 144 -24.59 5.78 -4.22
C THR A 144 -24.17 5.50 -2.79
N ARG A 145 -24.60 4.39 -2.18
CA ARG A 145 -24.18 3.98 -0.83
C ARG A 145 -22.66 3.77 -0.73
N LEU A 146 -22.05 3.13 -1.73
CA LEU A 146 -20.59 2.93 -1.76
C LEU A 146 -19.83 4.26 -1.84
N SER A 147 -20.30 5.21 -2.65
CA SER A 147 -19.71 6.53 -2.76
C SER A 147 -19.80 7.32 -1.46
N GLU A 148 -20.94 7.24 -0.77
CA GLU A 148 -21.15 7.87 0.54
C GLU A 148 -20.21 7.28 1.60
N LEU A 149 -20.16 5.95 1.73
CA LEU A 149 -19.25 5.28 2.66
C LEU A 149 -17.78 5.58 2.35
N ASN A 150 -17.41 5.68 1.07
CA ASN A 150 -16.05 6.06 0.67
C ASN A 150 -15.74 7.50 1.12
N SER A 151 -16.68 8.43 0.95
CA SER A 151 -16.52 9.81 1.44
C SER A 151 -16.35 9.89 2.96
N GLN A 152 -17.16 9.15 3.73
CA GLN A 152 -17.05 9.08 5.19
C GLN A 152 -15.70 8.49 5.61
N ARG A 153 -15.25 7.43 4.93
CA ARG A 153 -13.94 6.82 5.16
C ARG A 153 -12.80 7.80 4.92
N LYS A 154 -12.87 8.61 3.85
CA LYS A 154 -11.87 9.65 3.57
C LYS A 154 -11.82 10.71 4.66
N GLN A 155 -12.97 11.21 5.10
CA GLN A 155 -13.05 12.17 6.21
C GLN A 155 -12.44 11.60 7.50
N LEU A 156 -12.73 10.34 7.83
CA LEU A 156 -12.13 9.67 9.00
C LEU A 156 -10.62 9.52 8.86
N LYS A 157 -10.12 9.13 7.68
CA LYS A 157 -8.67 9.05 7.42
C LYS A 157 -7.98 10.42 7.61
N GLU A 158 -8.61 11.50 7.15
CA GLU A 158 -8.10 12.87 7.33
C GLU A 158 -8.10 13.29 8.80
N GLN A 159 -9.16 12.98 9.54
CA GLN A 159 -9.23 13.24 10.98
C GLN A 159 -8.13 12.50 11.73
N VAL A 160 -7.94 11.20 11.44
CA VAL A 160 -6.88 10.39 12.03
C VAL A 160 -5.49 10.95 11.67
N ALA A 161 -5.28 11.36 10.42
CA ALA A 161 -4.03 12.00 10.00
C ALA A 161 -3.77 13.31 10.76
N ARG A 162 -4.80 14.15 10.96
CA ARG A 162 -4.71 15.37 11.75
C ARG A 162 -4.37 15.07 13.22
N LEU A 163 -5.05 14.10 13.83
CA LEU A 163 -4.80 13.70 15.21
C LEU A 163 -3.39 13.13 15.39
N ASN A 164 -2.92 12.30 14.45
CA ASN A 164 -1.55 11.79 14.48
C ASN A 164 -0.51 12.89 14.33
N ARG A 165 -0.77 13.90 13.48
CA ARG A 165 0.09 15.09 13.38
C ARG A 165 0.10 15.91 14.67
N LEU A 166 -1.05 16.08 15.32
CA LEU A 166 -1.09 16.75 16.63
C LEU A 166 -0.35 15.92 17.68
N LYS A 167 -0.53 14.60 17.68
CA LYS A 167 0.20 13.69 18.56
C LYS A 167 1.71 13.85 18.38
N SER A 168 2.22 13.88 17.15
CA SER A 168 3.67 14.03 16.91
C SER A 168 4.21 15.42 17.29
N VAL A 169 3.39 16.47 17.28
CA VAL A 169 3.77 17.81 17.77
C VAL A 169 3.73 17.87 19.30
N VAL A 170 2.81 17.15 19.93
CA VAL A 170 2.65 17.12 21.39
C VAL A 170 3.63 16.15 22.04
N GLU A 171 4.05 15.08 21.36
CA GLU A 171 4.97 14.06 21.88
C GLU A 171 6.29 14.65 22.43
N PRO A 172 6.98 15.60 21.77
CA PRO A 172 8.15 16.29 22.34
C PRO A 172 7.85 17.20 23.53
N LEU A 173 6.59 17.57 23.72
CA LEU A 173 6.12 18.46 24.80
C LEU A 173 5.63 17.65 26.01
N GLN A 174 5.31 16.36 25.82
CA GLN A 174 4.97 15.46 26.92
C GLN A 174 6.18 15.31 27.85
N MET A 175 5.91 15.23 29.15
CA MET A 175 6.93 15.04 30.18
C MET A 175 7.81 13.85 29.81
N SER A 176 9.10 14.11 29.58
CA SER A 176 10.10 13.05 29.57
C SER A 176 10.20 12.44 30.97
N ASP A 177 10.62 11.17 31.08
CA ASP A 177 10.87 10.46 32.35
C ASP A 177 11.81 11.23 33.32
N ASN A 178 12.49 12.28 32.84
CA ASN A 178 13.31 13.19 33.62
C ASN A 178 12.55 14.38 34.26
N GLY A 179 11.23 14.48 34.14
CA GLY A 179 10.41 15.54 34.76
C GLY A 179 10.46 16.91 34.07
N ALA A 180 11.24 17.04 32.99
CA ALA A 180 11.24 18.22 32.12
C ALA A 180 10.15 18.06 31.04
N GLY A 181 9.16 18.95 31.04
CA GLY A 181 8.05 18.96 30.08
C GLY A 181 7.43 20.35 29.93
N ILE A 182 6.23 20.45 29.35
CA ILE A 182 5.50 21.72 29.10
C ILE A 182 5.53 22.69 30.29
N GLN A 183 5.52 22.19 31.52
CA GLN A 183 5.46 23.02 32.72
C GLN A 183 6.63 24.00 32.88
N GLU A 184 7.83 23.67 32.40
CA GLU A 184 8.99 24.58 32.48
C GLU A 184 8.88 25.74 31.49
N ASN A 185 8.18 25.54 30.37
CA ASN A 185 7.94 26.57 29.35
C ASN A 185 6.68 27.41 29.63
N LEU A 186 5.96 27.15 30.73
CA LEU A 186 4.83 27.98 31.14
C LEU A 186 5.34 29.26 31.82
N LEU A 187 4.74 30.39 31.47
CA LEU A 187 4.92 31.68 32.15
C LEU A 187 4.27 31.62 33.53
N THR A 188 4.95 30.97 34.46
CA THR A 188 4.62 30.98 35.88
C THR A 188 5.34 32.14 36.55
N ARG A 189 4.70 32.74 37.57
CA ARG A 189 5.29 33.84 38.35
C ARG A 189 6.53 33.31 39.10
N ASN A 190 7.69 33.91 38.86
CA ASN A 190 9.03 33.43 39.25
C ASN A 190 9.53 32.16 38.51
N GLY A 191 8.93 31.84 37.36
CA GLY A 191 9.29 30.69 36.54
C GLY A 191 10.65 30.83 35.85
N PRO A 192 11.22 29.74 35.33
CA PRO A 192 12.51 29.76 34.63
C PRO A 192 12.51 30.68 33.41
N VAL A 193 11.38 30.80 32.70
CA VAL A 193 11.23 31.72 31.55
C VAL A 193 11.29 33.19 31.97
N GLU A 194 10.68 33.57 33.10
CA GLU A 194 10.70 34.95 33.59
C GLU A 194 12.12 35.39 33.98
N LYS A 195 12.88 34.49 34.62
CA LYS A 195 14.29 34.71 34.96
C LYS A 195 15.15 34.93 33.72
N GLU A 196 14.90 34.16 32.65
CA GLU A 196 15.66 34.30 31.41
C GLU A 196 15.26 35.56 30.63
N LEU A 197 13.99 35.96 30.66
CA LEU A 197 13.53 37.24 30.13
C LEU A 197 14.14 38.43 30.89
N GLU A 198 14.28 38.33 32.21
CA GLU A 198 14.93 39.36 33.02
C GLU A 198 16.43 39.48 32.69
N ARG A 199 17.14 38.34 32.51
CA ARG A 199 18.52 38.34 31.99
C ARG A 199 18.62 38.96 30.61
N MET A 200 17.70 38.63 29.69
CA MET A 200 17.66 39.24 28.37
C MET A 200 17.45 40.75 28.44
N ARG A 201 16.59 41.23 29.35
CA ARG A 201 16.37 42.67 29.56
C ARG A 201 17.64 43.36 30.04
N PHE A 202 18.38 42.71 30.95
CA PHE A 202 19.66 43.23 31.44
C PHE A 202 20.74 43.24 30.34
N LEU A 203 20.81 42.19 29.54
CA LEU A 203 21.72 42.11 28.38
C LEU A 203 21.37 43.15 27.31
N LEU A 204 20.09 43.35 27.01
CA LEU A 204 19.64 44.40 26.07
C LEU A 204 19.98 45.80 26.57
N ALA A 205 19.85 46.07 27.86
CA ALA A 205 20.28 47.36 28.42
C ALA A 205 21.80 47.54 28.28
N ARG A 206 22.58 46.49 28.53
CA ARG A 206 24.04 46.52 28.39
C ARG A 206 24.52 46.63 26.95
N VAL A 207 23.89 45.91 26.02
CA VAL A 207 24.18 45.95 24.59
C VAL A 207 23.71 47.27 24.00
N GLY A 208 22.51 47.73 24.33
CA GLY A 208 22.02 49.06 23.94
C GLY A 208 22.94 50.18 24.44
N GLY A 209 23.40 50.10 25.69
CA GLY A 209 24.39 51.03 26.23
C GLY A 209 25.75 50.97 25.52
N ARG A 210 26.24 49.78 25.17
CA ARG A 210 27.51 49.62 24.42
C ARG A 210 27.38 50.05 22.96
N VAL A 211 26.24 49.83 22.31
CA VAL A 211 25.96 50.28 20.94
C VAL A 211 25.81 51.79 20.90
N HIS A 212 25.20 52.40 21.93
CA HIS A 212 25.12 53.86 22.04
C HIS A 212 26.46 54.51 22.42
N ALA A 213 27.38 53.74 23.01
CA ALA A 213 28.75 54.14 23.30
C ALA A 213 29.74 53.86 22.16
N LEU A 214 29.29 53.28 21.03
CA LEU A 214 30.09 53.26 19.81
C LEU A 214 30.13 54.71 19.27
N PRO A 215 31.32 55.29 19.04
CA PRO A 215 31.42 56.62 18.46
C PRO A 215 30.81 56.62 17.06
N ASP A 216 30.06 57.68 16.73
CA ASP A 216 29.56 58.01 15.38
C ASP A 216 30.74 58.33 14.42
N GLU A 217 31.62 57.36 14.17
CA GLU A 217 32.58 57.39 13.07
C GLU A 217 31.86 56.94 11.78
N ALA A 218 30.88 57.74 11.34
CA ALA A 218 30.36 57.76 9.96
C ALA A 218 29.41 58.95 9.69
N SER A 219 29.58 60.12 10.33
CA SER A 219 28.77 61.30 10.00
C SER A 219 29.23 62.07 8.76
N ASN A 220 30.12 61.51 7.93
CA ASN A 220 30.46 62.08 6.62
C ASN A 220 30.66 60.97 5.57
N GLY A 221 29.58 60.66 4.85
CA GLY A 221 29.61 59.75 3.71
C GLY A 221 28.20 59.47 3.19
N ASP A 222 27.72 60.35 2.31
CA ASP A 222 26.58 60.22 1.40
C ASP A 222 25.33 59.49 1.92
N ALA A 223 24.28 60.27 2.16
CA ALA A 223 22.90 59.78 2.23
C ALA A 223 22.50 59.10 0.90
N LYS A 224 22.86 57.81 0.74
CA LYS A 224 22.23 56.93 -0.24
C LYS A 224 20.89 56.50 0.33
N GLU A 225 19.86 57.15 -0.17
CA GLU A 225 18.46 56.76 -0.09
C GLU A 225 18.32 55.24 -0.30
N VAL A 226 18.10 54.49 0.80
CA VAL A 226 17.88 53.05 0.74
C VAL A 226 16.46 52.81 0.23
N LYS A 227 16.35 52.56 -1.08
CA LYS A 227 15.09 52.16 -1.72
C LYS A 227 14.59 50.85 -1.09
N LEU A 228 13.47 50.94 -0.36
CA LEU A 228 12.79 49.82 0.31
C LEU A 228 12.25 48.73 -0.64
N GLY A 229 12.42 48.87 -1.96
CA GLY A 229 11.88 47.96 -2.98
C GLY A 229 12.66 46.67 -3.21
N GLU A 230 13.89 46.52 -2.67
CA GLU A 230 14.73 45.34 -2.87
C GLU A 230 14.82 44.40 -1.65
N VAL A 231 13.79 44.36 -0.80
CA VAL A 231 13.65 43.37 0.29
C VAL A 231 13.15 42.03 -0.27
N GLY A 232 13.74 41.57 -1.37
CA GLY A 232 13.58 40.22 -1.87
C GLY A 232 14.57 39.26 -1.19
N VAL A 233 14.21 37.99 -1.09
CA VAL A 233 15.00 36.90 -0.49
C VAL A 233 16.47 36.86 -0.98
N LYS A 234 16.75 37.32 -2.20
CA LYS A 234 18.11 37.43 -2.78
C LYS A 234 18.99 38.49 -2.11
N GLY A 235 18.42 39.62 -1.67
CA GLY A 235 19.17 40.69 -1.00
C GLY A 235 19.59 40.34 0.42
N ARG A 236 18.82 39.49 1.11
CA ARG A 236 19.19 38.94 2.42
C ARG A 236 20.35 37.95 2.32
N LYS A 237 20.33 37.04 1.35
CA LYS A 237 21.40 36.03 1.18
C LYS A 237 22.77 36.67 0.94
N ARG A 238 22.84 37.67 0.06
CA ARG A 238 24.11 38.38 -0.22
C ARG A 238 24.69 39.11 0.98
N ARG A 239 23.84 39.70 1.83
CA ARG A 239 24.32 40.37 3.06
C ARG A 239 24.78 39.38 4.11
N VAL A 240 24.14 38.22 4.20
CA VAL A 240 24.56 37.14 5.11
C VAL A 240 25.89 36.55 4.63
N GLU A 241 26.06 36.28 3.33
CA GLU A 241 27.34 35.80 2.78
C GLU A 241 28.46 36.84 2.96
N GLN A 242 28.17 38.12 2.78
CA GLN A 242 29.15 39.19 3.00
C GLN A 242 29.54 39.34 4.48
N PHE A 243 28.61 39.11 5.40
CA PHE A 243 28.90 39.10 6.84
C PHE A 243 29.72 37.88 7.27
N LEU A 244 29.47 36.71 6.66
CA LEU A 244 30.22 35.49 6.93
C LEU A 244 31.63 35.50 6.33
N ALA A 245 31.87 36.32 5.32
CA ALA A 245 33.17 36.49 4.66
C ALA A 245 34.00 37.65 5.23
N ASP A 246 33.53 38.33 6.29
CA ASP A 246 34.27 39.43 6.92
C ASP A 246 35.28 38.89 7.94
N ASP A 247 36.57 38.93 7.57
CA ASP A 247 37.70 38.48 8.39
C ASP A 247 37.83 39.22 9.73
N LYS A 248 37.11 40.34 9.90
CA LYS A 248 37.03 41.06 11.19
C LYS A 248 36.10 40.38 12.20
N VAL A 249 35.11 39.63 11.72
CA VAL A 249 34.11 38.95 12.56
C VAL A 249 34.54 37.52 12.88
N PHE A 250 35.22 36.86 11.94
CA PHE A 250 35.78 35.53 12.12
C PHE A 250 37.27 35.50 11.72
N PRO A 251 38.19 35.93 12.61
CA PRO A 251 39.61 35.74 12.37
C PRO A 251 39.94 34.23 12.40
N SER A 252 40.77 33.80 11.46
CA SER A 252 41.20 32.40 11.26
C SER A 252 41.92 31.82 12.48
#